data_AF-A0A969TN56-F1
#
_entry.id   AF-A0A969TN56-F1
#
_cell.length_a   1.000
_cell.length_b   1.000
_cell.length_c   1.000
_cell.angle_alpha   90.00
_cell.angle_beta   90.00
_cell.angle_gamma   90.00
#
_symmetry.space_group_name_H-M   'P 1'
#
loop_
_entity.id
_entity.type
_entity.pdbx_description
1 polymer ?
#
loop_
_entity_poly.entity_id
_entity_poly.type
_entity_poly.pdbx_seq_one_letter_code
_entity_poly.pdbx_strand_id
1 'polypeptide(L)'
;MSLFLTDFEQWYDAYEAASPSQQYALIQAAIAQPIAVEYAEENDFGTILLELWDLLVSHNLAKEALALIATLQQRQPDLYQREFQYFADFLIRYHLFHHQVDSVKDNLAQFKANPIQGIDQLFAVLDNLRFYGVAEPSIDLCKTVYRPVQSSNKVIGGAEIELGSVVIIDLFDQAYRRLKQGEPVDWEAFGAEASEYGFENDASMRAEIEHNLTVPIQVDAAFLKQFSQKRGSCLRQLMLGFCRSMDEQQQMSFVCSQAIWETLIEFLEQRDLPKKQLTQPAGYFGIDQAALDGYVARKIGGFLSLQQSKGFAILWGIPYLYDFLYDLQVIEERIYQKVIAATRALKPQLIKGFQTQLWQYDFVHRWQKPDSIPEAEFLAEAEQFAASLEQSEPLSDRPVDRFAFPSWLGSLGAKNLNPDIARDRVEPNAQPTPAVIPTWEPAKPRKSPLQEASDLAPKKPSQQSQQPERKKKKGFR
;
A
#
# COMPACT_ATOMS: atom_id res chain seq x y z
N MET A 1 -3.08 28.96 33.48
CA MET A 1 -2.25 27.83 33.02
C MET A 1 -3.08 26.57 33.21
N SER A 2 -3.11 25.66 32.23
CA SER A 2 -3.78 24.36 32.38
C SER A 2 -3.20 23.57 33.55
N LEU A 3 -4.02 22.70 34.15
CA LEU A 3 -3.56 21.73 35.15
C LEU A 3 -2.38 20.92 34.61
N PHE A 4 -2.44 20.54 33.33
CA PHE A 4 -1.36 19.88 32.59
C PHE A 4 0.01 20.55 32.75
N LEU A 5 0.10 21.88 32.65
CA LEU A 5 1.37 22.61 32.71
C LEU A 5 1.82 22.94 34.15
N THR A 6 0.91 22.84 35.12
CA THR A 6 1.19 23.20 36.53
C THR A 6 1.44 21.99 37.42
N ASP A 7 0.80 20.86 37.11
CA ASP A 7 0.87 19.61 37.87
C ASP A 7 0.53 18.44 36.93
N PHE A 8 1.54 17.91 36.23
CA PHE A 8 1.36 16.83 35.27
C PHE A 8 0.90 15.54 35.95
N GLU A 9 1.44 15.20 37.13
CA GLU A 9 1.04 13.99 37.88
C GLU A 9 -0.45 14.03 38.18
N GLN A 10 -0.96 15.15 38.71
CA GLN A 10 -2.39 15.30 38.98
C GLN A 10 -3.24 15.26 37.70
N TRP A 11 -2.75 15.85 36.60
CA TRP A 11 -3.45 15.77 35.32
C TRP A 11 -3.48 14.34 34.76
N TYR A 12 -2.37 13.61 34.88
CA TYR A 12 -2.22 12.24 34.41
C TYR A 12 -3.10 11.27 35.21
N ASP A 13 -3.15 11.41 36.54
CA ASP A 13 -4.08 10.65 37.38
C ASP A 13 -5.54 10.87 36.96
N ALA A 14 -5.90 12.11 36.62
CA ALA A 14 -7.23 12.43 36.12
C ALA A 14 -7.49 11.84 34.72
N TYR A 15 -6.47 11.80 33.86
CA TYR A 15 -6.52 11.18 32.53
C TYR A 15 -6.67 9.65 32.62
N GLU A 16 -5.91 8.97 33.48
CA GLU A 16 -6.02 7.52 33.66
C GLU A 16 -7.38 7.10 34.23
N ALA A 17 -7.96 7.91 35.12
CA ALA A 17 -9.28 7.65 35.70
C ALA A 17 -10.45 8.02 34.79
N ALA A 18 -10.19 8.75 33.70
CA ALA A 18 -11.21 9.24 32.78
C ALA A 18 -11.74 8.14 31.84
N SER A 19 -12.98 8.29 31.40
CA SER A 19 -13.50 7.51 30.26
C SER A 19 -12.81 7.90 28.95
N PRO A 20 -12.80 7.04 27.93
CA PRO A 20 -12.24 7.36 26.60
C PRO A 20 -12.71 8.70 26.02
N SER A 21 -14.00 9.04 26.14
CA SER A 21 -14.51 10.33 25.65
C SER A 21 -13.94 11.53 26.43
N GLN A 22 -13.75 11.36 27.74
CA GLN A 22 -13.11 12.36 28.61
C GLN A 22 -11.59 12.45 28.38
N GLN A 23 -10.91 11.34 28.13
CA GLN A 23 -9.48 11.30 27.77
C GLN A 23 -9.22 12.11 26.50
N TYR A 24 -10.06 11.92 25.46
CA TYR A 24 -10.02 12.75 24.25
C TYR A 24 -10.15 14.24 24.57
N ALA A 25 -11.13 14.62 25.40
CA ALA A 25 -11.35 16.02 25.78
C ALA A 25 -10.18 16.60 26.59
N LEU A 26 -9.58 15.83 27.50
CA LEU A 26 -8.43 16.25 28.31
C LEU A 26 -7.20 16.50 27.44
N ILE A 27 -6.92 15.61 26.49
CA ILE A 27 -5.81 15.78 25.54
C ILE A 27 -6.05 17.00 24.64
N GLN A 28 -7.25 17.16 24.09
CA GLN A 28 -7.61 18.35 23.28
C GLN A 28 -7.38 19.65 24.07
N ALA A 29 -7.76 19.67 25.35
CA ALA A 29 -7.53 20.83 26.22
C ALA A 29 -6.05 21.08 26.51
N ALA A 30 -5.24 20.02 26.65
CA ALA A 30 -3.80 20.12 26.86
C ALA A 30 -3.10 20.71 25.63
N ILE A 31 -3.32 20.13 24.44
CA ILE A 31 -2.65 20.56 23.19
C ILE A 31 -3.12 21.92 22.68
N ALA A 32 -4.24 22.44 23.19
CA ALA A 32 -4.71 23.79 22.89
C ALA A 32 -3.81 24.89 23.48
N GLN A 33 -2.94 24.57 24.44
CA GLN A 33 -1.99 25.52 25.06
C GLN A 33 -0.55 25.13 24.68
N PRO A 34 0.36 26.08 24.41
CA PRO A 34 1.75 25.75 24.05
C PRO A 34 2.41 24.82 25.08
N ILE A 35 2.99 23.71 24.60
CA ILE A 35 3.74 22.75 25.43
C ILE A 35 5.21 22.82 24.98
N ALA A 36 6.12 23.05 25.93
CA ALA A 36 7.55 22.97 25.63
C ALA A 36 7.93 21.52 25.26
N VAL A 37 8.77 21.34 24.25
CA VAL A 37 9.13 20.00 23.74
C VAL A 37 9.83 19.19 24.82
N GLU A 38 10.75 19.81 25.56
CA GLU A 38 11.48 19.17 26.65
C GLU A 38 10.52 18.70 27.76
N TYR A 39 9.48 19.48 28.04
CA TYR A 39 8.45 19.10 29.01
C TYR A 39 7.62 17.91 28.51
N ALA A 40 7.24 17.91 27.23
CA ALA A 40 6.52 16.77 26.64
C ALA A 40 7.36 15.49 26.65
N GLU A 41 8.68 15.60 26.46
CA GLU A 41 9.64 14.49 26.54
C GLU A 41 9.78 13.94 27.96
N GLU A 42 10.01 14.82 28.94
CA GLU A 42 10.18 14.44 30.35
C GLU A 42 8.97 13.67 30.90
N ASN A 43 7.77 13.99 30.39
CA ASN A 43 6.51 13.41 30.83
C ASN A 43 5.93 12.35 29.86
N ASP A 44 6.70 11.93 28.85
CA ASP A 44 6.30 10.95 27.83
C ASP A 44 4.93 11.24 27.18
N PHE A 45 4.63 12.52 26.99
CA PHE A 45 3.34 12.95 26.46
C PHE A 45 3.12 12.53 25.00
N GLY A 46 4.20 12.29 24.26
CA GLY A 46 4.15 11.71 22.91
C GLY A 46 3.47 10.34 22.89
N THR A 47 3.81 9.46 23.84
CA THR A 47 3.19 8.13 23.97
C THR A 47 1.69 8.25 24.28
N ILE A 48 1.32 9.11 25.22
CA ILE A 48 -0.09 9.38 25.57
C ILE A 48 -0.91 9.85 24.35
N LEU A 49 -0.32 10.73 23.52
CA LEU A 49 -0.96 11.18 22.28
C LEU A 49 -1.15 10.05 21.27
N LEU A 50 -0.16 9.18 21.10
CA LEU A 50 -0.23 8.04 20.18
C LEU A 50 -1.25 7.00 20.64
N GLU A 51 -1.35 6.74 21.95
CA GLU A 51 -2.36 5.84 22.51
C GLU A 51 -3.79 6.33 22.24
N LEU A 52 -4.06 7.63 22.48
CA LEU A 52 -5.37 8.20 22.13
C LEU A 52 -5.62 8.12 20.62
N TRP A 53 -4.62 8.45 19.80
CA TRP A 53 -4.76 8.40 18.35
C TRP A 53 -5.06 6.98 17.86
N ASP A 54 -4.38 5.97 18.38
CA ASP A 54 -4.62 4.56 18.05
C ASP A 54 -6.04 4.13 18.46
N LEU A 55 -6.51 4.60 19.62
CA LEU A 55 -7.90 4.40 20.05
C LEU A 55 -8.92 4.99 19.05
N LEU A 56 -8.69 6.22 18.58
CA LEU A 56 -9.55 6.86 17.58
C LEU A 56 -9.56 6.08 16.26
N VAL A 57 -8.38 5.65 15.78
CA VAL A 57 -8.23 4.91 14.52
C VAL A 57 -8.86 3.52 14.62
N SER A 58 -8.64 2.80 15.71
CA SER A 58 -9.21 1.45 15.93
C SER A 58 -10.74 1.45 16.05
N HIS A 59 -11.31 2.54 16.58
CA HIS A 59 -12.75 2.80 16.64
C HIS A 59 -13.30 3.43 15.35
N ASN A 60 -12.45 3.65 14.34
CA ASN A 60 -12.80 4.23 13.05
C ASN A 60 -13.42 5.63 13.17
N LEU A 61 -12.96 6.41 14.15
CA LEU A 61 -13.34 7.80 14.41
C LEU A 61 -12.44 8.75 13.60
N ALA A 62 -12.51 8.63 12.27
CA ALA A 62 -11.61 9.34 11.37
C ALA A 62 -11.71 10.87 11.50
N LYS A 63 -12.91 11.42 11.75
CA LYS A 63 -13.11 12.88 11.90
C LYS A 63 -12.39 13.43 13.13
N GLU A 64 -12.49 12.71 14.24
CA GLU A 64 -11.87 13.04 15.52
C GLU A 64 -10.34 12.93 15.42
N ALA A 65 -9.83 11.89 14.75
CA ALA A 65 -8.41 11.71 14.47
C ALA A 65 -7.86 12.84 13.59
N LEU A 66 -8.56 13.20 12.51
CA LEU A 66 -8.19 14.34 11.66
C LEU A 66 -8.17 15.66 12.43
N ALA A 67 -9.17 15.89 13.29
CA ALA A 67 -9.24 17.10 14.12
C ALA A 67 -8.09 17.17 15.14
N LEU A 68 -7.72 16.03 15.74
CA LEU A 68 -6.56 15.92 16.64
C LEU A 68 -5.27 16.28 15.90
N ILE A 69 -5.03 15.67 14.73
CA ILE A 69 -3.81 15.90 13.95
C ILE A 69 -3.72 17.35 13.49
N ALA A 70 -4.81 17.93 12.98
CA ALA A 70 -4.84 19.33 12.58
C ALA A 70 -4.53 20.28 13.75
N THR A 71 -5.05 19.97 14.95
CA THR A 71 -4.77 20.76 16.16
C THR A 71 -3.29 20.65 16.55
N LEU A 72 -2.71 19.45 16.51
CA LEU A 72 -1.28 19.23 16.76
C LEU A 72 -0.41 20.03 15.77
N GLN A 73 -0.67 19.91 14.47
CA GLN A 73 0.07 20.65 13.44
C GLN A 73 0.00 22.18 13.64
N GLN A 74 -1.17 22.71 14.03
CA GLN A 74 -1.38 24.15 14.19
C GLN A 74 -0.80 24.69 15.51
N ARG A 75 -0.93 23.94 16.61
CA ARG A 75 -0.67 24.43 17.97
C ARG A 75 0.61 23.89 18.58
N GLN A 76 1.04 22.70 18.15
CA GLN A 76 2.20 21.97 18.67
C GLN A 76 3.07 21.41 17.53
N PRO A 77 3.54 22.25 16.58
CA PRO A 77 4.24 21.77 15.38
C PRO A 77 5.49 20.96 15.71
N ASP A 78 6.24 21.33 16.74
CA ASP A 78 7.45 20.61 17.14
C ASP A 78 7.13 19.21 17.72
N LEU A 79 6.05 19.11 18.50
CA LEU A 79 5.59 17.83 19.03
C LEU A 79 5.05 16.92 17.91
N TYR A 80 4.28 17.49 16.98
CA TYR A 80 3.86 16.78 15.77
C TYR A 80 5.07 16.25 14.99
N GLN A 81 6.13 17.06 14.85
CA GLN A 81 7.32 16.69 14.07
C GLN A 81 8.08 15.50 14.67
N ARG A 82 8.01 15.27 15.99
CA ARG A 82 8.67 14.13 16.65
C ARG A 82 8.01 12.80 16.32
N GLU A 83 6.68 12.81 16.17
CA GLU A 83 5.87 11.61 15.93
C GLU A 83 5.18 11.62 14.56
N PHE A 84 5.68 12.42 13.62
CA PHE A 84 5.00 12.71 12.35
C PHE A 84 4.66 11.44 11.58
N GLN A 85 5.50 10.41 11.67
CA GLN A 85 5.41 9.19 10.87
C GLN A 85 4.10 8.43 11.12
N TYR A 86 3.57 8.45 12.34
CA TYR A 86 2.30 7.80 12.68
C TYR A 86 1.11 8.59 12.13
N PHE A 87 1.11 9.90 12.35
CA PHE A 87 0.04 10.77 11.87
C PHE A 87 0.00 10.86 10.34
N ALA A 88 1.16 10.99 9.70
CA ALA A 88 1.28 11.12 8.25
C ALA A 88 0.85 9.83 7.53
N ASP A 89 1.18 8.64 8.05
CA ASP A 89 0.71 7.37 7.48
C ASP A 89 -0.84 7.31 7.42
N PHE A 90 -1.52 7.64 8.53
CA PHE A 90 -2.99 7.69 8.54
C PHE A 90 -3.55 8.74 7.58
N LEU A 91 -2.98 9.96 7.57
CA LEU A 91 -3.41 11.00 6.62
C LEU A 91 -3.24 10.54 5.17
N ILE A 92 -2.12 9.89 4.84
CA ILE A 92 -1.87 9.36 3.50
C ILE A 92 -2.92 8.30 3.14
N ARG A 93 -3.20 7.32 4.01
CA ARG A 93 -4.24 6.31 3.74
C ARG A 93 -5.63 6.93 3.56
N TYR A 94 -5.98 7.89 4.40
CA TYR A 94 -7.25 8.63 4.29
C TYR A 94 -7.36 9.38 2.96
N HIS A 95 -6.32 10.11 2.57
CA HIS A 95 -6.31 10.84 1.30
C HIS A 95 -6.23 9.92 0.09
N LEU A 96 -5.54 8.78 0.18
CA LEU A 96 -5.55 7.74 -0.84
C LEU A 96 -6.98 7.22 -1.05
N PHE A 97 -7.69 6.85 0.03
CA PHE A 97 -9.10 6.43 -0.01
C PHE A 97 -9.98 7.48 -0.72
N HIS A 98 -9.77 8.78 -0.44
CA HIS A 98 -10.52 9.85 -1.07
C HIS A 98 -9.99 10.33 -2.44
N HIS A 99 -8.98 9.68 -3.02
CA HIS A 99 -8.34 10.05 -4.29
C HIS A 99 -7.75 11.48 -4.30
N GLN A 100 -7.26 11.95 -3.15
CA GLN A 100 -6.71 13.29 -2.97
C GLN A 100 -5.18 13.27 -3.11
N VAL A 101 -4.69 13.07 -4.34
CA VAL A 101 -3.26 12.87 -4.63
C VAL A 101 -2.39 14.05 -4.19
N ASP A 102 -2.86 15.29 -4.32
CA ASP A 102 -2.10 16.47 -3.88
C ASP A 102 -1.90 16.47 -2.36
N SER A 103 -2.94 16.13 -1.60
CA SER A 103 -2.84 15.98 -0.14
C SER A 103 -1.93 14.80 0.25
N VAL A 104 -1.87 13.73 -0.55
CA VAL A 104 -0.88 12.67 -0.36
C VAL A 104 0.54 13.23 -0.53
N LYS A 105 0.80 14.03 -1.57
CA LYS A 105 2.12 14.66 -1.79
C LYS A 105 2.53 15.57 -0.63
N ASP A 106 1.60 16.36 -0.10
CA ASP A 106 1.84 17.25 1.04
C ASP A 106 2.28 16.45 2.28
N ASN A 107 1.61 15.34 2.57
CA ASN A 107 1.96 14.49 3.71
C ASN A 107 3.28 13.72 3.48
N LEU A 108 3.59 13.33 2.24
CA LEU A 108 4.87 12.70 1.89
C LEU A 108 6.07 13.64 2.06
N ALA A 109 5.87 14.96 2.08
CA ALA A 109 6.96 15.91 2.28
C ALA A 109 7.73 15.66 3.60
N GLN A 110 7.04 15.19 4.64
CA GLN A 110 7.66 14.88 5.92
C GLN A 110 8.61 13.68 5.86
N PHE A 111 8.21 12.62 5.17
CA PHE A 111 9.07 11.45 4.92
C PHE A 111 10.29 11.81 4.06
N LYS A 112 10.13 12.72 3.10
CA LYS A 112 11.25 13.23 2.28
C LYS A 112 12.22 14.08 3.08
N ALA A 113 11.71 14.91 3.99
CA ALA A 113 12.52 15.77 4.83
C ALA A 113 13.24 14.99 5.94
N ASN A 114 12.61 13.94 6.49
CA ASN A 114 13.10 13.17 7.64
C ASN A 114 13.13 11.66 7.37
N PRO A 115 13.84 11.20 6.32
CA PRO A 115 13.74 9.83 5.83
C PRO A 115 14.19 8.77 6.83
N ILE A 116 15.16 9.10 7.70
CA ILE A 116 15.72 8.16 8.68
C ILE A 116 14.80 7.99 9.88
N GLN A 117 14.11 9.06 10.29
CA GLN A 117 13.18 9.03 11.41
C GLN A 117 11.91 8.24 11.07
N GLY A 118 11.36 8.46 9.87
CA GLY A 118 10.13 7.80 9.43
C GLY A 118 10.33 6.46 8.73
N ILE A 119 11.54 5.87 8.75
CA ILE A 119 11.87 4.74 7.88
C ILE A 119 11.01 3.50 8.12
N ASP A 120 10.62 3.23 9.37
CA ASP A 120 9.84 2.05 9.72
C ASP A 120 8.42 2.11 9.10
N GLN A 121 7.80 3.29 9.14
CA GLN A 121 6.47 3.54 8.57
C GLN A 121 6.52 3.80 7.06
N LEU A 122 7.67 4.27 6.55
CA LEU A 122 7.84 4.59 5.13
C LEU A 122 7.49 3.42 4.22
N PHE A 123 7.88 2.19 4.57
CA PHE A 123 7.62 1.03 3.72
C PHE A 123 6.14 0.66 3.65
N ALA A 124 5.40 0.82 4.75
CA ALA A 124 3.94 0.65 4.74
C ALA A 124 3.26 1.73 3.90
N VAL A 125 3.72 2.97 4.03
CA VAL A 125 3.27 4.09 3.18
C VAL A 125 3.56 3.77 1.72
N LEU A 126 4.78 3.33 1.39
CA LEU A 126 5.18 2.99 0.03
C LEU A 126 4.33 1.87 -0.55
N ASP A 127 4.06 0.80 0.21
CA ASP A 127 3.16 -0.28 -0.19
C ASP A 127 1.77 0.27 -0.54
N ASN A 128 1.21 1.14 0.30
CA ASN A 128 -0.07 1.80 0.00
C ASN A 128 0.02 2.61 -1.29
N LEU A 129 1.03 3.48 -1.47
CA LEU A 129 1.14 4.28 -2.71
C LEU A 129 1.22 3.39 -3.96
N ARG A 130 2.00 2.29 -3.90
CA ARG A 130 2.16 1.32 -5.00
C ARG A 130 0.82 0.67 -5.32
N PHE A 131 0.12 0.12 -4.33
CA PHE A 131 -1.14 -0.61 -4.54
C PHE A 131 -2.31 0.28 -4.95
N TYR A 132 -2.37 1.51 -4.44
CA TYR A 132 -3.35 2.52 -4.87
C TYR A 132 -3.09 3.07 -6.28
N GLY A 133 -1.99 2.67 -6.93
CA GLY A 133 -1.64 3.09 -8.29
C GLY A 133 -1.11 4.53 -8.37
N VAL A 134 -0.64 5.10 -7.26
CA VAL A 134 -0.15 6.48 -7.17
C VAL A 134 1.35 6.49 -7.49
N ALA A 135 1.67 6.12 -8.73
CA ALA A 135 3.03 5.81 -9.17
C ALA A 135 3.99 7.02 -9.07
N GLU A 136 3.62 8.18 -9.62
CA GLU A 136 4.51 9.36 -9.63
C GLU A 136 4.94 9.81 -8.23
N PRO A 137 4.04 9.95 -7.23
CA PRO A 137 4.45 10.23 -5.86
C PRO A 137 5.30 9.12 -5.22
N SER A 138 5.05 7.85 -5.57
CA SER A 138 5.87 6.73 -5.08
C SER A 138 7.31 6.83 -5.58
N ILE A 139 7.47 7.09 -6.89
CA ILE A 139 8.78 7.18 -7.54
C ILE A 139 9.55 8.38 -7.00
N ASP A 140 8.91 9.54 -6.89
CA ASP A 140 9.53 10.77 -6.37
C ASP A 140 9.98 10.60 -4.91
N LEU A 141 9.16 9.95 -4.07
CA LEU A 141 9.52 9.57 -2.71
C LEU A 141 10.78 8.68 -2.69
N CYS A 142 10.78 7.59 -3.48
CA CYS A 142 11.91 6.67 -3.53
C CYS A 142 13.19 7.34 -4.03
N LYS A 143 13.14 8.14 -5.10
CA LYS A 143 14.30 8.88 -5.62
C LYS A 143 14.88 9.82 -4.57
N THR A 144 14.02 10.53 -3.83
CA THR A 144 14.44 11.49 -2.80
C THR A 144 15.06 10.80 -1.58
N VAL A 145 14.48 9.68 -1.14
CA VAL A 145 14.82 9.03 0.12
C VAL A 145 15.95 8.00 -0.02
N TYR A 146 16.18 7.47 -1.23
CA TYR A 146 17.16 6.39 -1.47
C TYR A 146 18.56 6.69 -0.92
N ARG A 147 19.16 7.83 -1.30
CA ARG A 147 20.53 8.19 -0.90
C ARG A 147 20.67 8.45 0.61
N PRO A 148 19.78 9.23 1.25
CA PRO A 148 19.78 9.35 2.71
C PRO A 148 19.74 8.01 3.43
N VAL A 149 18.86 7.09 3.02
CA VAL A 149 18.72 5.76 3.63
C VAL A 149 19.97 4.91 3.39
N GLN A 150 20.44 4.82 2.14
CA GLN A 150 21.62 4.03 1.76
C GLN A 150 22.88 4.41 2.56
N SER A 151 23.07 5.71 2.79
CA SER A 151 24.28 6.25 3.45
C SER A 151 24.18 6.30 4.97
N SER A 152 23.01 6.01 5.54
CA SER A 152 22.78 6.11 6.98
C SER A 152 23.29 4.88 7.72
N ASN A 153 24.04 5.10 8.79
CA ASN A 153 24.40 4.05 9.75
C ASN A 153 23.30 3.77 10.79
N LYS A 154 22.20 4.54 10.77
CA LYS A 154 21.05 4.38 11.67
C LYS A 154 19.99 3.44 11.12
N VAL A 155 20.08 3.05 9.84
CA VAL A 155 19.12 2.17 9.19
C VAL A 155 19.77 0.80 8.98
N ILE A 156 18.99 -0.26 9.18
CA ILE A 156 19.41 -1.64 8.88
C ILE A 156 19.74 -1.74 7.39
N GLY A 157 20.85 -2.39 7.08
CA GLY A 157 21.26 -2.54 5.69
C GLY A 157 20.28 -3.31 4.82
N GLY A 158 20.11 -2.85 3.58
CA GLY A 158 19.21 -3.45 2.61
C GLY A 158 17.86 -2.74 2.50
N ALA A 159 17.54 -1.83 3.42
CA ALA A 159 16.34 -0.99 3.34
C ALA A 159 16.27 -0.17 2.04
N GLU A 160 17.43 0.26 1.54
CA GLU A 160 17.56 0.99 0.27
C GLU A 160 17.16 0.14 -0.96
N ILE A 161 17.20 -1.20 -0.85
CA ILE A 161 16.90 -2.10 -1.98
C ILE A 161 15.42 -1.97 -2.37
N GLU A 162 14.52 -1.89 -1.39
CA GLU A 162 13.08 -1.72 -1.67
C GLU A 162 12.82 -0.39 -2.39
N LEU A 163 13.45 0.71 -1.94
CA LEU A 163 13.35 2.03 -2.58
C LEU A 163 13.91 2.01 -4.02
N GLY A 164 15.09 1.41 -4.19
CA GLY A 164 15.74 1.32 -5.51
C GLY A 164 14.95 0.48 -6.49
N SER A 165 14.34 -0.62 -6.01
CA SER A 165 13.51 -1.50 -6.85
C SER A 165 12.35 -0.74 -7.51
N VAL A 166 11.66 0.14 -6.77
CA VAL A 166 10.55 0.94 -7.31
C VAL A 166 11.02 1.85 -8.44
N VAL A 167 12.19 2.48 -8.28
CA VAL A 167 12.77 3.33 -9.33
C VAL A 167 13.18 2.52 -10.55
N ILE A 168 13.81 1.36 -10.37
CA ILE A 168 14.20 0.48 -11.47
C ILE A 168 12.98 0.00 -12.28
N ILE A 169 11.90 -0.36 -11.58
CA ILE A 169 10.65 -0.78 -12.25
C ILE A 169 10.00 0.36 -13.03
N ASP A 170 10.07 1.60 -12.53
CA ASP A 170 9.64 2.77 -13.29
C ASP A 170 10.49 2.96 -14.56
N LEU A 171 11.82 2.76 -14.48
CA LEU A 171 12.67 2.79 -15.68
C LEU A 171 12.27 1.71 -16.70
N PHE A 172 11.88 0.51 -16.25
CA PHE A 172 11.35 -0.52 -17.14
C PHE A 172 10.03 -0.09 -17.80
N ASP A 173 9.11 0.55 -17.07
CA ASP A 173 7.86 1.08 -17.63
C ASP A 173 8.15 2.16 -18.68
N GLN A 174 9.02 3.11 -18.38
CA GLN A 174 9.43 4.15 -19.33
C GLN A 174 10.04 3.55 -20.60
N ALA A 175 10.97 2.59 -20.48
CA ALA A 175 11.55 1.90 -21.61
C ALA A 175 10.48 1.18 -22.44
N TYR A 176 9.57 0.46 -21.78
CA TYR A 176 8.46 -0.24 -22.43
C TYR A 176 7.53 0.70 -23.21
N ARG A 177 7.15 1.84 -22.62
CA ARG A 177 6.30 2.85 -23.29
C ARG A 177 6.96 3.42 -24.55
N ARG A 178 8.27 3.70 -24.50
CA ARG A 178 9.04 4.15 -25.67
C ARG A 178 9.07 3.10 -26.76
N LEU A 179 9.37 1.85 -26.41
CA LEU A 179 9.38 0.72 -27.35
C LEU A 179 8.00 0.52 -28.01
N LYS A 180 6.91 0.64 -27.24
CA LYS A 180 5.53 0.55 -27.75
C LYS A 180 5.18 1.67 -28.75
N GLN A 181 5.82 2.83 -28.61
CA GLN A 181 5.68 3.97 -29.53
C GLN A 181 6.64 3.87 -30.74
N GLY A 182 7.46 2.81 -30.82
CA GLY A 182 8.48 2.65 -31.86
C GLY A 182 9.70 3.55 -31.67
N GLU A 183 9.89 4.10 -30.46
CA GLU A 183 11.04 4.93 -30.13
C GLU A 183 12.22 4.08 -29.63
N PRO A 184 13.47 4.44 -29.99
CA PRO A 184 14.65 3.74 -29.50
C PRO A 184 14.90 4.03 -28.02
N VAL A 185 15.35 3.02 -27.27
CA VAL A 185 15.82 3.18 -25.89
C VAL A 185 17.35 3.26 -25.88
N ASP A 186 17.89 4.25 -25.18
CA ASP A 186 19.33 4.31 -24.90
C ASP A 186 19.62 3.38 -23.71
N TRP A 187 19.97 2.13 -24.01
CA TRP A 187 20.21 1.11 -23.00
C TRP A 187 21.42 1.40 -22.12
N GLU A 188 22.44 2.11 -22.62
CA GLU A 188 23.58 2.50 -21.80
C GLU A 188 23.19 3.57 -20.79
N ALA A 189 22.45 4.59 -21.21
CA ALA A 189 21.93 5.62 -20.31
C ALA A 189 20.95 5.03 -19.27
N PHE A 190 20.03 4.15 -19.72
CA PHE A 190 19.15 3.38 -18.86
C PHE A 190 19.95 2.63 -17.78
N GLY A 191 20.97 1.90 -18.21
CA GLY A 191 21.78 1.09 -17.32
C GLY A 191 22.57 1.92 -16.31
N ALA A 192 23.10 3.06 -16.74
CA ALA A 192 23.78 4.01 -15.88
C ALA A 192 22.83 4.55 -14.80
N GLU A 193 21.63 5.01 -15.16
CA GLU A 193 20.64 5.50 -14.20
C GLU A 193 20.19 4.38 -13.24
N ALA A 194 19.87 3.19 -13.75
CA ALA A 194 19.45 2.07 -12.92
C ALA A 194 20.54 1.62 -11.93
N SER A 195 21.82 1.70 -12.32
CA SER A 195 22.94 1.34 -11.46
C SER A 195 23.07 2.24 -10.23
N GLU A 196 22.59 3.49 -10.30
CA GLU A 196 22.55 4.38 -9.14
C GLU A 196 21.66 3.84 -8.02
N TYR A 197 20.71 2.97 -8.37
CA TYR A 197 19.73 2.35 -7.49
C TYR A 197 20.05 0.87 -7.19
N GLY A 198 21.27 0.40 -7.51
CA GLY A 198 21.73 -0.95 -7.20
C GLY A 198 21.41 -2.00 -8.27
N PHE A 199 20.99 -1.59 -9.48
CA PHE A 199 20.82 -2.51 -10.60
C PHE A 199 22.16 -2.98 -11.19
N GLU A 200 22.23 -4.26 -11.58
CA GLU A 200 23.38 -4.83 -12.28
C GLU A 200 23.44 -4.31 -13.72
N ASN A 201 24.39 -3.41 -13.99
CA ASN A 201 24.51 -2.74 -15.28
C ASN A 201 25.52 -3.42 -16.22
N ASP A 202 25.24 -4.66 -16.61
CA ASP A 202 25.99 -5.37 -17.65
C ASP A 202 25.17 -5.56 -18.94
N ALA A 203 25.87 -5.77 -20.06
CA ALA A 203 25.26 -5.87 -21.38
C ALA A 203 24.31 -7.07 -21.52
N SER A 204 24.58 -8.19 -20.83
CA SER A 204 23.70 -9.35 -20.84
C SER A 204 22.40 -9.07 -20.10
N MET A 205 22.46 -8.39 -18.95
CA MET A 205 21.28 -8.00 -18.21
C MET A 205 20.42 -7.02 -19.02
N ARG A 206 21.03 -6.00 -19.64
CA ARG A 206 20.30 -5.05 -20.51
C ARG A 206 19.60 -5.74 -21.67
N ALA A 207 20.28 -6.67 -22.36
CA ALA A 207 19.69 -7.46 -23.43
C ALA A 207 18.55 -8.37 -22.95
N GLU A 208 18.67 -8.95 -21.74
CA GLU A 208 17.59 -9.74 -21.13
C GLU A 208 16.35 -8.88 -20.86
N ILE A 209 16.52 -7.66 -20.32
CA ILE A 209 15.42 -6.73 -20.07
C ILE A 209 14.77 -6.29 -21.38
N GLU A 210 15.54 -5.85 -22.37
CA GLU A 210 15.04 -5.46 -23.69
C GLU A 210 14.20 -6.58 -24.32
N HIS A 211 14.73 -7.80 -24.31
CA HIS A 211 14.03 -8.98 -24.81
C HIS A 211 12.71 -9.20 -24.07
N ASN A 212 12.75 -9.19 -22.73
CA ASN A 212 11.58 -9.43 -21.90
C ASN A 212 10.50 -8.34 -22.03
N LEU A 213 10.87 -7.11 -22.38
CA LEU A 213 9.93 -6.01 -22.62
C LEU A 213 9.30 -6.04 -24.01
N THR A 214 9.97 -6.61 -25.02
CA THR A 214 9.52 -6.56 -26.42
C THR A 214 8.95 -7.87 -26.94
N VAL A 215 9.45 -9.00 -26.45
CA VAL A 215 9.10 -10.32 -27.00
C VAL A 215 7.98 -10.96 -26.17
N PRO A 216 6.92 -11.49 -26.82
CA PRO A 216 5.90 -12.29 -26.14
C PRO A 216 6.50 -13.54 -25.52
N ILE A 217 6.03 -13.92 -24.33
CA ILE A 217 6.50 -15.12 -23.65
C ILE A 217 5.97 -16.35 -24.37
N GLN A 218 6.86 -17.29 -24.68
CA GLN A 218 6.50 -18.59 -25.25
C GLN A 218 6.83 -19.67 -24.23
N VAL A 219 5.81 -20.37 -23.74
CA VAL A 219 5.96 -21.46 -22.78
C VAL A 219 6.07 -22.78 -23.55
N ASP A 220 7.28 -23.09 -23.98
CA ASP A 220 7.61 -24.33 -24.70
C ASP A 220 8.57 -25.23 -23.90
N ALA A 221 9.03 -26.31 -24.52
CA ALA A 221 9.99 -27.23 -23.89
C ALA A 221 11.32 -26.53 -23.52
N ALA A 222 11.72 -25.48 -24.23
CA ALA A 222 12.93 -24.71 -23.93
C ALA A 222 12.73 -23.84 -22.70
N PHE A 223 11.58 -23.16 -22.58
CA PHE A 223 11.20 -22.42 -21.37
C PHE A 223 11.18 -23.33 -20.13
N LEU A 224 10.52 -24.49 -20.22
CA LEU A 224 10.46 -25.44 -19.10
C LEU A 224 11.84 -25.95 -18.69
N LYS A 225 12.71 -26.22 -19.66
CA LYS A 225 14.11 -26.58 -19.40
C LYS A 225 14.85 -25.42 -18.72
N GLN A 226 14.70 -24.20 -19.22
CA GLN A 226 15.34 -23.01 -18.64
C GLN A 226 14.83 -22.74 -17.23
N PHE A 227 13.55 -22.92 -16.94
CA PHE A 227 12.98 -22.75 -15.59
C PHE A 227 13.70 -23.64 -14.57
N SER A 228 14.01 -24.89 -14.93
CA SER A 228 14.75 -25.81 -14.06
C SER A 228 16.22 -25.43 -13.83
N GLN A 229 16.85 -24.73 -14.78
CA GLN A 229 18.28 -24.42 -14.78
C GLN A 229 18.60 -23.00 -14.33
N LYS A 230 17.74 -22.05 -14.66
CA LYS A 230 17.90 -20.60 -14.50
C LYS A 230 16.56 -19.97 -14.06
N ARG A 231 15.94 -20.52 -13.02
CA ARG A 231 14.62 -20.10 -12.52
C ARG A 231 14.50 -18.59 -12.36
N GLY A 232 15.51 -17.92 -11.80
CA GLY A 232 15.50 -16.46 -11.59
C GLY A 232 15.29 -15.66 -12.88
N SER A 233 15.90 -16.08 -14.00
CA SER A 233 15.70 -15.43 -15.30
C SER A 233 14.29 -15.66 -15.84
N CYS A 234 13.76 -16.88 -15.72
CA CYS A 234 12.36 -17.14 -16.09
C CYS A 234 11.37 -16.37 -15.22
N LEU A 235 11.62 -16.22 -13.91
CA LEU A 235 10.78 -15.43 -13.03
C LEU A 235 10.83 -13.95 -13.38
N ARG A 236 11.99 -13.39 -13.77
CA ARG A 236 12.07 -12.01 -14.29
C ARG A 236 11.31 -11.85 -15.60
N GLN A 237 11.44 -12.80 -16.53
CA GLN A 237 10.70 -12.80 -17.78
C GLN A 237 9.18 -12.81 -17.52
N LEU A 238 8.71 -13.69 -16.63
CA LEU A 238 7.30 -13.75 -16.23
C LEU A 238 6.85 -12.47 -15.52
N MET A 239 7.68 -11.90 -14.64
CA MET A 239 7.39 -10.63 -13.94
C MET A 239 7.18 -9.49 -14.92
N LEU A 240 8.09 -9.29 -15.87
CA LEU A 240 7.94 -8.22 -16.87
C LEU A 240 6.79 -8.49 -17.84
N GLY A 241 6.54 -9.77 -18.18
CA GLY A 241 5.33 -10.16 -18.90
C GLY A 241 4.05 -9.80 -18.17
N PHE A 242 4.01 -10.06 -16.86
CA PHE A 242 2.89 -9.73 -15.99
C PHE A 242 2.67 -8.22 -15.93
N CYS A 243 3.73 -7.42 -15.67
CA CYS A 243 3.63 -5.96 -15.65
C CYS A 243 3.08 -5.39 -16.98
N ARG A 244 3.55 -5.90 -18.13
CA ARG A 244 3.01 -5.51 -19.45
C ARG A 244 1.53 -5.85 -19.57
N SER A 245 1.14 -7.09 -19.27
CA SER A 245 -0.25 -7.53 -19.35
C SER A 245 -1.16 -6.69 -18.43
N MET A 246 -0.71 -6.38 -17.21
CA MET A 246 -1.48 -5.56 -16.27
C MET A 246 -1.59 -4.09 -16.70
N ASP A 247 -0.56 -3.46 -17.27
CA ASP A 247 -0.66 -2.10 -17.84
C ASP A 247 -1.63 -2.06 -19.02
N GLU A 248 -1.53 -3.03 -19.92
CA GLU A 248 -2.33 -3.07 -21.16
C GLU A 248 -3.79 -3.44 -20.94
N GLN A 249 -4.06 -4.41 -20.07
CA GLN A 249 -5.38 -5.02 -19.93
C GLN A 249 -6.10 -4.55 -18.68
N GLN A 250 -5.39 -4.35 -17.58
CA GLN A 250 -5.98 -4.08 -16.25
C GLN A 250 -5.72 -2.65 -15.76
N GLN A 251 -5.03 -1.84 -16.57
CA GLN A 251 -4.65 -0.46 -16.29
C GLN A 251 -3.90 -0.28 -14.95
N MET A 252 -3.09 -1.27 -14.56
CA MET A 252 -2.22 -1.17 -13.39
C MET A 252 -0.82 -0.74 -13.80
N SER A 253 -0.20 0.14 -13.03
CA SER A 253 1.19 0.51 -13.28
C SER A 253 2.14 -0.68 -13.10
N PHE A 254 3.32 -0.61 -13.72
CA PHE A 254 4.38 -1.60 -13.50
C PHE A 254 4.75 -1.70 -12.02
N VAL A 255 4.82 -0.57 -11.32
CA VAL A 255 5.15 -0.50 -9.89
C VAL A 255 4.11 -1.24 -9.02
N CYS A 256 2.82 -1.10 -9.33
CA CYS A 256 1.75 -1.84 -8.65
C CYS A 256 1.84 -3.34 -8.97
N SER A 257 1.99 -3.68 -10.24
CA SER A 257 2.04 -5.05 -10.73
C SER A 257 3.24 -5.82 -10.16
N GLN A 258 4.41 -5.18 -10.12
CA GLN A 258 5.59 -5.77 -9.52
C GLN A 258 5.45 -5.91 -7.99
N ALA A 259 4.77 -5.00 -7.30
CA ALA A 259 4.48 -5.18 -5.87
C ALA A 259 3.64 -6.43 -5.57
N ILE A 260 2.62 -6.68 -6.40
CA ILE A 260 1.79 -7.89 -6.33
C ILE A 260 2.65 -9.13 -6.60
N TRP A 261 3.45 -9.09 -7.67
CA TRP A 261 4.36 -10.17 -8.04
C TRP A 261 5.33 -10.51 -6.91
N GLU A 262 6.03 -9.50 -6.36
CA GLU A 262 7.00 -9.67 -5.28
C GLU A 262 6.38 -10.29 -4.03
N THR A 263 5.21 -9.78 -3.62
CA THR A 263 4.52 -10.31 -2.44
C THR A 263 4.19 -11.78 -2.62
N LEU A 264 3.79 -12.20 -3.83
CA LEU A 264 3.57 -13.61 -4.09
C LEU A 264 4.88 -14.41 -4.14
N ILE A 265 5.91 -13.93 -4.84
CA ILE A 265 7.18 -14.66 -4.90
C ILE A 265 7.77 -14.84 -3.50
N GLU A 266 7.71 -13.81 -2.65
CA GLU A 266 8.10 -13.90 -1.23
C GLU A 266 7.36 -15.05 -0.53
N PHE A 267 6.04 -15.14 -0.70
CA PHE A 267 5.27 -16.28 -0.19
C PHE A 267 5.74 -17.62 -0.78
N LEU A 268 5.95 -17.68 -2.10
CA LEU A 268 6.30 -18.92 -2.77
C LEU A 268 7.68 -19.44 -2.33
N GLU A 269 8.64 -18.55 -2.10
CA GLU A 269 10.02 -18.85 -1.69
C GLU A 269 10.16 -19.19 -0.20
N GLN A 270 9.25 -18.74 0.66
CA GLN A 270 9.23 -19.11 2.08
C GLN A 270 8.77 -20.54 2.35
N ARG A 271 8.26 -21.26 1.34
CA ARG A 271 7.77 -22.62 1.50
C ARG A 271 8.90 -23.63 1.39
N ASP A 272 8.93 -24.56 2.32
CA ASP A 272 9.84 -25.71 2.26
C ASP A 272 9.29 -26.75 1.27
N LEU A 273 9.74 -26.65 0.01
CA LEU A 273 9.34 -27.57 -1.06
C LEU A 273 10.52 -28.45 -1.51
N PRO A 274 10.28 -29.74 -1.82
CA PRO A 274 11.31 -30.59 -2.41
C PRO A 274 11.86 -29.98 -3.70
N LYS A 275 13.17 -30.11 -3.92
CA LYS A 275 13.89 -29.57 -5.10
C LYS A 275 13.19 -29.89 -6.44
N LYS A 276 12.60 -31.09 -6.56
CA LYS A 276 11.86 -31.51 -7.77
C LYS A 276 10.65 -30.61 -8.07
N GLN A 277 9.92 -30.17 -7.04
CA GLN A 277 8.78 -29.26 -7.19
C GLN A 277 9.25 -27.85 -7.56
N LEU A 278 10.39 -27.42 -7.01
CA LEU A 278 11.01 -26.12 -7.32
C LEU A 278 11.51 -26.01 -8.77
N THR A 279 11.76 -27.12 -9.45
CA THR A 279 12.24 -27.15 -10.84
C THR A 279 11.14 -27.21 -11.90
N GLN A 280 9.87 -27.34 -11.49
CA GLN A 280 8.72 -27.48 -12.39
C GLN A 280 7.74 -26.34 -12.11
N PRO A 281 7.31 -25.54 -13.11
CA PRO A 281 6.40 -24.42 -12.87
C PRO A 281 5.12 -24.83 -12.14
N ALA A 282 4.51 -25.94 -12.55
CA ALA A 282 3.34 -26.51 -11.90
C ALA A 282 3.54 -26.80 -10.39
N GLY A 283 4.73 -27.29 -10.02
CA GLY A 283 5.08 -27.53 -8.61
C GLY A 283 5.38 -26.23 -7.86
N TYR A 284 6.10 -25.32 -8.51
CA TYR A 284 6.52 -24.04 -7.93
C TYR A 284 5.33 -23.10 -7.67
N PHE A 285 4.42 -22.96 -8.63
CA PHE A 285 3.21 -22.13 -8.49
C PHE A 285 2.03 -22.88 -7.83
N GLY A 286 2.22 -24.10 -7.35
CA GLY A 286 1.15 -24.80 -6.64
C GLY A 286 0.94 -24.21 -5.24
N ILE A 287 -0.19 -23.59 -4.95
CA ILE A 287 -0.50 -23.05 -3.61
C ILE A 287 -1.30 -24.06 -2.77
N ASP A 288 -0.98 -24.13 -1.48
CA ASP A 288 -1.79 -24.77 -0.47
C ASP A 288 -2.57 -23.72 0.33
N GLN A 289 -3.86 -23.95 0.55
CA GLN A 289 -4.73 -22.97 1.21
C GLN A 289 -4.29 -22.68 2.65
N ALA A 290 -3.87 -23.71 3.41
CA ALA A 290 -3.44 -23.52 4.80
C ALA A 290 -2.10 -22.77 4.87
N ALA A 291 -1.20 -23.03 3.91
CA ALA A 291 0.04 -22.26 3.79
C ALA A 291 -0.24 -20.78 3.45
N LEU A 292 -1.16 -20.51 2.52
CA LEU A 292 -1.56 -19.15 2.17
C LEU A 292 -2.22 -18.44 3.35
N ASP A 293 -3.13 -19.11 4.06
CA ASP A 293 -3.76 -18.60 5.28
C ASP A 293 -2.73 -18.21 6.34
N GLY A 294 -1.78 -19.11 6.64
CA GLY A 294 -0.69 -18.82 7.58
C GLY A 294 0.23 -17.68 7.14
N TYR A 295 0.45 -17.50 5.84
CA TYR A 295 1.21 -16.36 5.33
C TYR A 295 0.44 -15.04 5.48
N VAL A 296 -0.83 -15.01 5.07
CA VAL A 296 -1.73 -13.85 5.21
C VAL A 296 -1.88 -13.47 6.68
N ALA A 297 -2.11 -14.43 7.57
CA ALA A 297 -2.20 -14.21 9.00
C ALA A 297 -0.93 -13.59 9.59
N ARG A 298 0.28 -13.98 9.13
CA ARG A 298 1.54 -13.34 9.58
C ARG A 298 1.69 -11.91 9.08
N LYS A 299 1.26 -11.62 7.85
CA LYS A 299 1.29 -10.26 7.29
C LYS A 299 0.31 -9.33 8.01
N ILE A 300 -0.81 -9.87 8.47
CA ILE A 300 -1.94 -9.08 8.97
C ILE A 300 -2.03 -9.03 10.50
N GLY A 301 -1.70 -10.13 11.19
CA GLY A 301 -2.00 -10.36 12.61
C GLY A 301 -0.85 -10.12 13.59
N GLY A 302 0.26 -9.54 13.17
CA GLY A 302 1.34 -9.14 14.09
C GLY A 302 0.99 -7.83 14.78
N PHE A 303 1.14 -7.77 16.12
CA PHE A 303 0.97 -6.54 16.93
C PHE A 303 1.82 -5.36 16.42
N LEU A 304 2.91 -5.65 15.70
CA LEU A 304 3.81 -4.67 15.07
C LEU A 304 3.90 -4.84 13.55
N SER A 305 3.00 -5.61 12.93
CA SER A 305 3.06 -5.77 11.48
C SER A 305 2.64 -4.46 10.84
N LEU A 306 3.50 -3.92 9.98
CA LEU A 306 3.19 -2.79 9.10
C LEU A 306 2.89 -3.28 7.66
N GLN A 307 2.63 -4.58 7.50
CA GLN A 307 2.51 -5.25 6.20
C GLN A 307 1.07 -5.67 5.86
N GLN A 308 0.06 -5.09 6.51
CA GLN A 308 -1.35 -5.43 6.27
C GLN A 308 -1.71 -5.21 4.79
N SER A 309 -1.23 -4.12 4.18
CA SER A 309 -1.49 -3.83 2.76
C SER A 309 -0.96 -4.94 1.86
N LYS A 310 0.22 -5.52 2.14
CA LYS A 310 0.71 -6.72 1.44
C LYS A 310 -0.19 -7.94 1.66
N GLY A 311 -0.72 -8.11 2.86
CA GLY A 311 -1.68 -9.17 3.20
C GLY A 311 -2.97 -9.12 2.37
N PHE A 312 -3.57 -7.93 2.22
CA PHE A 312 -4.70 -7.72 1.30
C PHE A 312 -4.23 -7.87 -0.16
N ALA A 313 -3.11 -7.25 -0.54
CA ALA A 313 -2.65 -7.29 -1.91
C ALA A 313 -2.36 -8.71 -2.43
N ILE A 314 -1.83 -9.62 -1.60
CA ILE A 314 -1.62 -11.00 -2.05
C ILE A 314 -2.95 -11.72 -2.32
N LEU A 315 -3.94 -11.54 -1.43
CA LEU A 315 -5.17 -12.32 -1.51
C LEU A 315 -6.06 -11.88 -2.69
N TRP A 316 -6.09 -10.59 -2.99
CA TRP A 316 -6.78 -10.04 -4.17
C TRP A 316 -5.90 -10.01 -5.43
N GLY A 317 -4.57 -10.03 -5.29
CA GLY A 317 -3.61 -10.02 -6.39
C GLY A 317 -3.39 -11.40 -7.04
N ILE A 318 -3.53 -12.48 -6.27
CA ILE A 318 -3.40 -13.86 -6.78
C ILE A 318 -4.28 -14.12 -8.02
N PRO A 319 -5.59 -13.79 -8.04
CA PRO A 319 -6.43 -13.94 -9.24
C PRO A 319 -5.80 -13.40 -10.52
N TYR A 320 -5.29 -12.16 -10.51
CA TYR A 320 -4.64 -11.55 -11.68
C TYR A 320 -3.43 -12.34 -12.17
N LEU A 321 -2.57 -12.74 -11.23
CA LEU A 321 -1.38 -13.47 -11.60
C LEU A 321 -1.72 -14.86 -12.13
N TYR A 322 -2.70 -15.53 -11.52
CA TYR A 322 -3.07 -16.89 -11.91
C TYR A 322 -3.85 -16.91 -13.23
N ASP A 323 -4.64 -15.88 -13.52
CA ASP A 323 -5.22 -15.65 -14.85
C ASP A 323 -4.08 -15.53 -15.89
N PHE A 324 -3.09 -14.65 -15.63
CA PHE A 324 -1.92 -14.48 -16.50
C PHE A 324 -1.09 -15.76 -16.71
N LEU A 325 -0.77 -16.49 -15.63
CA LEU A 325 0.02 -17.72 -15.71
C LEU A 325 -0.73 -18.85 -16.43
N TYR A 326 -2.06 -18.91 -16.25
CA TYR A 326 -2.91 -19.88 -16.91
C TYR A 326 -3.02 -19.61 -18.41
N ASP A 327 -3.25 -18.35 -18.80
CA ASP A 327 -3.34 -17.96 -20.22
C ASP A 327 -2.04 -18.22 -20.98
N LEU A 328 -0.89 -18.02 -20.32
CA LEU A 328 0.42 -18.39 -20.86
C LEU A 328 0.71 -19.90 -20.84
N GLN A 329 -0.17 -20.72 -20.27
CA GLN A 329 0.02 -22.17 -20.10
C GLN A 329 1.25 -22.52 -19.22
N VAL A 330 1.64 -21.62 -18.31
CA VAL A 330 2.70 -21.89 -17.31
C VAL A 330 2.21 -22.89 -16.26
N ILE A 331 0.91 -22.84 -15.95
CA ILE A 331 0.23 -23.72 -15.00
C ILE A 331 -0.94 -24.43 -15.65
N GLU A 332 -1.27 -25.61 -15.14
CA GLU A 332 -2.42 -26.39 -15.60
C GLU A 332 -3.71 -25.93 -14.92
N GLU A 333 -4.85 -26.17 -15.59
CA GLU A 333 -6.22 -25.90 -15.09
C GLU A 333 -6.42 -26.33 -13.64
N ARG A 334 -5.91 -27.52 -13.26
CA ARG A 334 -6.07 -28.05 -11.91
C ARG A 334 -5.43 -27.15 -10.86
N ILE A 335 -4.25 -26.60 -11.15
CA ILE A 335 -3.54 -25.70 -10.23
C ILE A 335 -4.28 -24.38 -10.15
N TYR A 336 -4.62 -23.82 -11.31
CA TYR A 336 -5.41 -22.60 -11.43
C TYR A 336 -6.68 -22.66 -10.58
N GLN A 337 -7.56 -23.64 -10.80
CA GLN A 337 -8.81 -23.80 -10.07
C GLN A 337 -8.60 -23.98 -8.56
N LYS A 338 -7.57 -24.75 -8.16
CA LYS A 338 -7.25 -24.94 -6.74
C LYS A 338 -6.87 -23.61 -6.07
N VAL A 339 -6.05 -22.79 -6.73
CA VAL A 339 -5.59 -21.52 -6.17
C VAL A 339 -6.72 -20.49 -6.12
N ILE A 340 -7.52 -20.36 -7.18
CA ILE A 340 -8.68 -19.45 -7.19
C ILE A 340 -9.70 -19.85 -6.12
N ALA A 341 -9.94 -21.14 -5.92
CA ALA A 341 -10.82 -21.61 -4.84
C ALA A 341 -10.26 -21.27 -3.45
N ALA A 342 -8.94 -21.38 -3.25
CA ALA A 342 -8.29 -21.03 -1.98
C ALA A 342 -8.45 -19.54 -1.65
N THR A 343 -8.27 -18.63 -2.61
CA THR A 343 -8.44 -17.20 -2.36
C THR A 343 -9.89 -16.84 -2.02
N ARG A 344 -10.86 -17.38 -2.77
CA ARG A 344 -12.30 -17.21 -2.48
C ARG A 344 -12.69 -17.71 -1.09
N ALA A 345 -12.07 -18.79 -0.60
CA ALA A 345 -12.34 -19.32 0.73
C ALA A 345 -11.76 -18.46 1.87
N LEU A 346 -10.66 -17.74 1.63
CA LEU A 346 -9.98 -16.94 2.65
C LEU A 346 -10.49 -15.49 2.72
N LYS A 347 -10.89 -14.88 1.59
CA LYS A 347 -11.38 -13.49 1.56
C LYS A 347 -12.48 -13.18 2.59
N PRO A 348 -13.56 -13.98 2.73
CA PRO A 348 -14.61 -13.68 3.70
C PRO A 348 -14.13 -13.67 5.16
N GLN A 349 -13.12 -14.49 5.47
CA GLN A 349 -12.54 -14.56 6.81
C GLN A 349 -11.77 -13.28 7.11
N LEU A 350 -10.99 -12.80 6.14
CA LEU A 350 -10.25 -11.56 6.28
C LEU A 350 -11.18 -10.34 6.35
N ILE A 351 -12.19 -10.29 5.47
CA ILE A 351 -13.23 -9.25 5.48
C ILE A 351 -13.91 -9.17 6.85
N LYS A 352 -14.26 -10.32 7.44
CA LYS A 352 -14.88 -10.39 8.76
C LYS A 352 -13.96 -9.88 9.88
N GLY A 353 -12.65 -10.12 9.79
CA GLY A 353 -11.68 -9.66 10.77
C GLY A 353 -11.43 -8.14 10.75
N PHE A 354 -11.71 -7.49 9.62
CA PHE A 354 -11.34 -6.08 9.36
C PHE A 354 -12.53 -5.18 9.07
N GLN A 355 -13.74 -5.54 9.50
CA GLN A 355 -14.99 -4.89 9.08
C GLN A 355 -14.99 -3.35 9.18
N THR A 356 -14.34 -2.77 10.18
CA THR A 356 -14.25 -1.31 10.40
C THR A 356 -13.06 -0.64 9.70
N GLN A 357 -12.14 -1.41 9.12
CA GLN A 357 -10.87 -0.94 8.57
C GLN A 357 -10.69 -1.28 7.08
N LEU A 358 -11.67 -1.94 6.44
CA LEU A 358 -11.57 -2.35 5.04
C LEU A 358 -11.27 -1.18 4.09
N TRP A 359 -11.77 0.02 4.40
CA TRP A 359 -11.61 1.23 3.59
C TRP A 359 -10.14 1.58 3.38
N GLN A 360 -9.27 1.25 4.33
CA GLN A 360 -7.82 1.50 4.20
C GLN A 360 -7.20 0.66 3.08
N TYR A 361 -7.84 -0.45 2.70
CA TYR A 361 -7.37 -1.41 1.71
C TYR A 361 -8.29 -1.45 0.48
N ASP A 362 -9.07 -0.38 0.23
CA ASP A 362 -9.98 -0.31 -0.93
C ASP A 362 -9.26 -0.35 -2.28
N PHE A 363 -7.92 -0.21 -2.28
CA PHE A 363 -7.09 -0.29 -3.47
C PHE A 363 -7.33 -1.57 -4.27
N VAL A 364 -7.69 -2.68 -3.61
CA VAL A 364 -7.97 -3.96 -4.28
C VAL A 364 -9.16 -3.88 -5.24
N HIS A 365 -10.03 -2.87 -5.05
CA HIS A 365 -11.19 -2.57 -5.89
C HIS A 365 -10.98 -1.35 -6.81
N ARG A 366 -9.80 -0.74 -6.79
CA ARG A 366 -9.37 0.28 -7.76
C ARG A 366 -8.73 -0.33 -8.99
N TRP A 367 -8.21 -1.54 -8.83
CA TRP A 367 -7.78 -2.40 -9.90
C TRP A 367 -8.99 -2.81 -10.75
N GLN A 368 -8.79 -3.00 -12.04
CA GLN A 368 -9.85 -3.58 -12.88
C GLN A 368 -10.13 -5.01 -12.45
N LYS A 369 -11.38 -5.45 -12.45
CA LYS A 369 -11.75 -6.80 -11.98
C LYS A 369 -10.99 -7.90 -12.77
N PRO A 370 -10.38 -8.89 -12.09
CA PRO A 370 -9.74 -10.01 -12.77
C PRO A 370 -10.78 -10.92 -13.45
N ASP A 371 -10.39 -11.63 -14.51
CA ASP A 371 -11.30 -12.41 -15.35
C ASP A 371 -11.94 -13.58 -14.59
N SER A 372 -11.17 -14.18 -13.68
CA SER A 372 -11.62 -15.25 -12.78
C SER A 372 -12.73 -14.86 -11.81
N ILE A 373 -12.96 -13.57 -11.54
CA ILE A 373 -13.89 -13.13 -10.49
C ILE A 373 -15.20 -12.61 -11.11
N PRO A 374 -16.38 -13.06 -10.63
CA PRO A 374 -17.66 -12.53 -11.08
C PRO A 374 -17.82 -11.04 -10.78
N GLU A 375 -18.39 -10.28 -11.71
CA GLU A 375 -18.60 -8.84 -11.55
C GLU A 375 -19.46 -8.49 -10.34
N ALA A 376 -20.55 -9.23 -10.13
CA ALA A 376 -21.43 -9.02 -8.98
C ALA A 376 -20.71 -9.24 -7.63
N GLU A 377 -19.79 -10.21 -7.55
CA GLU A 377 -18.99 -10.46 -6.35
C GLU A 377 -18.03 -9.28 -6.11
N PHE A 378 -17.32 -8.84 -7.15
CA PHE A 378 -16.37 -7.75 -7.06
C PHE A 378 -17.01 -6.41 -6.66
N LEU A 379 -18.18 -6.08 -7.23
CA LEU A 379 -18.91 -4.86 -6.89
C LEU A 379 -19.47 -4.90 -5.46
N ALA A 380 -20.00 -6.04 -5.01
CA ALA A 380 -20.50 -6.19 -3.65
C ALA A 380 -19.36 -6.07 -2.61
N GLU A 381 -18.19 -6.65 -2.89
CA GLU A 381 -16.99 -6.46 -2.06
C GLU A 381 -16.59 -4.97 -2.03
N ALA A 382 -16.55 -4.29 -3.20
CA ALA A 382 -16.18 -2.88 -3.28
C ALA A 382 -17.10 -1.96 -2.45
N GLU A 383 -18.42 -2.17 -2.51
CA GLU A 383 -19.39 -1.44 -1.68
C GLU A 383 -19.13 -1.66 -0.18
N GLN A 384 -18.83 -2.89 0.22
CA GLN A 384 -18.53 -3.22 1.61
C GLN A 384 -17.24 -2.53 2.10
N PHE A 385 -16.19 -2.51 1.27
CA PHE A 385 -14.95 -1.81 1.59
C PHE A 385 -15.17 -0.32 1.77
N ALA A 386 -15.87 0.32 0.82
CA ALA A 386 -16.18 1.75 0.89
C ALA A 386 -17.05 2.11 2.11
N ALA A 387 -18.06 1.29 2.41
CA ALA A 387 -18.98 1.54 3.53
C ALA A 387 -18.32 1.36 4.92
N SER A 388 -17.18 0.66 4.99
CA SER A 388 -16.52 0.41 6.28
C SER A 388 -16.01 1.67 6.96
N LEU A 389 -15.70 2.76 6.24
CA LEU A 389 -15.30 4.04 6.84
C LEU A 389 -16.40 4.64 7.73
N GLU A 390 -17.67 4.41 7.40
CA GLU A 390 -18.81 4.93 8.18
C GLU A 390 -19.18 4.04 9.38
N GLN A 391 -18.59 2.84 9.48
CA GLN A 391 -18.80 1.92 10.60
C GLN A 391 -17.91 2.33 11.78
N SER A 392 -18.29 3.39 12.47
CA SER A 392 -17.58 3.89 13.65
C SER A 392 -18.20 3.40 14.96
N GLU A 393 -17.34 3.17 15.95
CA GLU A 393 -17.74 2.87 17.33
C GLU A 393 -17.47 4.11 18.21
N PRO A 394 -18.50 4.75 18.79
CA PRO A 394 -18.28 5.94 19.61
C PRO A 394 -17.42 5.60 20.83
N LEU A 395 -16.61 6.57 21.28
CA LEU A 395 -15.84 6.42 22.52
C LEU A 395 -16.78 6.16 23.70
N SER A 396 -16.39 5.24 24.58
CA SER A 396 -17.13 4.96 25.81
C SER A 396 -17.15 6.17 26.75
N ASP A 397 -18.31 6.45 27.34
CA ASP A 397 -18.48 7.40 28.46
C ASP A 397 -18.24 6.76 29.83
N ARG A 398 -18.00 5.46 29.87
CA ARG A 398 -17.65 4.74 31.11
C ARG A 398 -16.14 4.59 31.20
N PRO A 399 -15.54 4.84 32.38
CA PRO A 399 -14.17 4.45 32.66
C PRO A 399 -14.00 2.96 32.37
N VAL A 400 -12.95 2.62 31.63
CA VAL A 400 -12.65 1.23 31.31
C VAL A 400 -11.88 0.66 32.50
N ASP A 401 -12.38 -0.41 33.13
CA ASP A 401 -11.52 -1.21 34.01
C ASP A 401 -10.38 -1.75 33.14
N ARG A 402 -9.14 -1.33 33.42
CA ARG A 402 -7.91 -1.57 32.63
C ARG A 402 -8.04 -2.70 31.61
N PHE A 403 -7.91 -2.33 30.34
CA PHE A 403 -7.89 -3.21 29.17
C PHE A 403 -7.16 -4.54 29.46
N ALA A 404 -7.91 -5.63 29.53
CA ALA A 404 -7.39 -6.95 29.23
C ALA A 404 -7.29 -7.03 27.70
N PHE A 405 -6.08 -7.19 27.16
CA PHE A 405 -5.84 -7.37 25.73
C PHE A 405 -6.88 -8.32 25.10
N PRO A 406 -7.52 -7.98 23.96
CA PRO A 406 -8.47 -8.85 23.31
C PRO A 406 -7.82 -10.19 22.94
N SER A 407 -8.30 -11.29 23.51
CA SER A 407 -7.73 -12.63 23.36
C SER A 407 -7.71 -13.19 21.94
N TRP A 408 -8.38 -12.53 20.98
CA TRP A 408 -8.43 -13.00 19.59
C TRP A 408 -7.14 -12.74 18.81
N LEU A 409 -6.36 -11.69 19.14
CA LEU A 409 -5.04 -11.42 18.55
C LEU A 409 -4.02 -12.53 18.87
N GLY A 410 -4.07 -13.11 20.08
CA GLY A 410 -3.19 -14.22 20.47
C GLY A 410 -3.48 -15.54 19.74
N SER A 411 -4.68 -15.69 19.16
CA SER A 411 -5.08 -16.93 18.49
C SER A 411 -4.56 -17.07 17.06
N LEU A 412 -4.15 -15.96 16.43
CA LEU A 412 -3.72 -15.93 15.02
C LEU A 412 -2.18 -16.05 14.83
N GLY A 413 -1.37 -15.70 15.84
CA GLY A 413 0.09 -15.56 15.67
C GLY A 413 0.99 -16.57 16.40
N ALA A 414 0.51 -17.32 17.39
CA ALA A 414 1.40 -17.95 18.38
C ALA A 414 2.02 -19.31 17.99
N LYS A 415 1.80 -19.85 16.79
CA LYS A 415 2.20 -21.25 16.51
C LYS A 415 3.55 -21.48 15.83
N ASN A 416 4.18 -20.55 15.11
CA ASN A 416 5.38 -20.90 14.33
C ASN A 416 6.28 -19.71 13.98
N LEU A 417 7.30 -19.37 14.79
CA LEU A 417 8.47 -18.62 14.30
C LEU A 417 9.75 -19.08 15.03
N ASN A 418 10.75 -19.47 14.25
CA ASN A 418 12.11 -19.85 14.68
C ASN A 418 13.09 -18.78 14.17
N PRO A 419 14.00 -18.22 15.00
CA PRO A 419 14.83 -17.07 14.63
C PRO A 419 16.28 -17.50 14.44
N ASP A 420 16.77 -17.58 13.22
CA ASP A 420 18.21 -17.51 12.94
C ASP A 420 18.41 -17.27 11.45
N ILE A 421 19.12 -16.18 11.13
CA ILE A 421 20.02 -15.95 9.97
C ILE A 421 20.11 -14.43 9.78
N ALA A 422 21.20 -13.84 10.27
CA ALA A 422 21.69 -12.55 9.80
C ALA A 422 23.21 -12.52 9.98
N ARG A 423 23.94 -12.24 8.88
CA ARG A 423 25.15 -11.40 8.77
C ARG A 423 26.02 -11.87 7.58
N ASP A 424 26.25 -10.98 6.63
CA ASP A 424 27.55 -10.30 6.48
C ASP A 424 27.48 -9.22 5.38
N ARG A 425 28.18 -8.10 5.63
CA ARG A 425 28.19 -6.85 4.84
C ARG A 425 29.65 -6.48 4.54
N VAL A 426 29.93 -5.92 3.36
CA VAL A 426 31.24 -5.34 2.98
C VAL A 426 31.03 -3.96 2.36
N GLU A 427 31.94 -3.03 2.66
CA GLU A 427 31.91 -1.59 2.37
C GLU A 427 32.40 -1.18 0.95
N PRO A 428 32.05 0.05 0.48
CA PRO A 428 32.26 0.51 -0.90
C PRO A 428 33.28 1.66 -1.03
N ASN A 429 33.56 2.12 -2.27
CA ASN A 429 34.38 3.31 -2.49
C ASN A 429 33.93 4.19 -3.69
N ALA A 430 33.87 5.50 -3.40
CA ALA A 430 34.01 6.75 -4.17
C ALA A 430 33.29 7.02 -5.52
N GLN A 431 32.58 8.17 -5.54
CA GLN A 431 31.87 8.85 -6.64
C GLN A 431 32.74 9.88 -7.41
N PRO A 432 32.26 10.38 -8.57
CA PRO A 432 32.15 11.83 -8.73
C PRO A 432 30.86 12.34 -9.42
N THR A 433 30.70 13.66 -9.30
CA THR A 433 29.60 14.63 -9.46
C THR A 433 28.86 14.80 -10.82
N PRO A 434 27.68 15.46 -10.82
CA PRO A 434 26.61 15.30 -11.83
C PRO A 434 26.49 16.46 -12.85
N ALA A 435 25.71 16.22 -13.91
CA ALA A 435 25.23 17.24 -14.85
C ALA A 435 23.69 17.26 -14.93
N VAL A 436 23.16 18.44 -15.22
CA VAL A 436 21.77 18.91 -15.05
C VAL A 436 20.79 18.32 -16.09
N ILE A 437 19.59 17.91 -15.63
CA ILE A 437 18.50 17.32 -16.44
C ILE A 437 17.35 18.35 -16.62
N PRO A 438 16.71 18.44 -17.80
CA PRO A 438 15.55 19.30 -18.05
C PRO A 438 14.20 18.64 -17.71
N THR A 439 13.25 19.47 -17.28
CA THR A 439 11.92 19.21 -16.71
C THR A 439 10.85 18.58 -17.63
N TRP A 440 10.01 17.72 -17.05
CA TRP A 440 8.91 16.91 -17.63
C TRP A 440 7.50 17.40 -17.24
N GLU A 441 6.45 17.06 -18.02
CA GLU A 441 5.03 17.34 -17.74
C GLU A 441 4.19 16.05 -17.54
N PRO A 442 3.28 15.97 -16.53
CA PRO A 442 2.56 14.75 -16.17
C PRO A 442 1.25 14.46 -16.94
N ALA A 443 0.88 13.18 -16.96
CA ALA A 443 -0.38 12.65 -17.54
C ALA A 443 -1.62 12.91 -16.66
N LYS A 444 -2.81 12.90 -17.29
CA LYS A 444 -4.09 13.36 -16.71
C LYS A 444 -4.70 12.40 -15.66
N PRO A 445 -5.38 12.92 -14.62
CA PRO A 445 -5.99 12.13 -13.54
C PRO A 445 -7.32 11.42 -13.95
N ARG A 446 -7.62 10.28 -13.30
CA ARG A 446 -8.85 9.47 -13.43
C ARG A 446 -9.93 9.80 -12.39
N LYS A 447 -11.18 9.42 -12.68
CA LYS A 447 -12.35 9.48 -11.77
C LYS A 447 -12.37 8.30 -10.79
N SER A 448 -13.09 8.43 -9.67
CA SER A 448 -13.23 7.36 -8.68
C SER A 448 -14.28 6.30 -9.09
N PRO A 449 -14.20 5.05 -8.58
CA PRO A 449 -15.21 4.02 -8.82
C PRO A 449 -16.63 4.42 -8.42
N LEU A 450 -16.79 5.25 -7.37
CA LEU A 450 -18.09 5.83 -6.98
C LEU A 450 -18.60 6.84 -8.02
N GLN A 451 -17.71 7.61 -8.65
CA GLN A 451 -18.07 8.50 -9.75
C GLN A 451 -18.45 7.72 -11.00
N GLU A 452 -17.73 6.63 -11.30
CA GLU A 452 -18.06 5.73 -12.42
C GLU A 452 -19.38 4.98 -12.19
N ALA A 453 -19.64 4.51 -10.97
CA ALA A 453 -20.92 3.90 -10.59
C ALA A 453 -22.09 4.91 -10.66
N SER A 454 -21.85 6.18 -10.31
CA SER A 454 -22.85 7.24 -10.44
C SER A 454 -23.14 7.62 -11.89
N ASP A 455 -22.15 7.53 -12.78
CA ASP A 455 -22.28 7.80 -14.22
C ASP A 455 -23.03 6.66 -14.96
N LEU A 456 -23.09 5.46 -14.37
CA LEU A 456 -23.81 4.29 -14.90
C LEU A 456 -25.27 4.16 -14.41
N ALA A 457 -25.69 4.96 -13.42
CA ALA A 457 -27.07 4.96 -12.95
C ALA A 457 -28.01 5.57 -14.01
N PRO A 458 -29.16 4.95 -14.32
CA PRO A 458 -30.10 5.49 -15.30
C PRO A 458 -30.60 6.85 -14.84
N LYS A 459 -30.29 7.89 -15.63
CA LYS A 459 -30.76 9.27 -15.39
C LYS A 459 -32.28 9.25 -15.21
N LYS A 460 -32.76 9.60 -14.02
CA LYS A 460 -34.18 9.88 -13.79
C LYS A 460 -34.64 10.90 -14.84
N PRO A 461 -35.79 10.67 -15.51
CA PRO A 461 -36.29 11.62 -16.49
C PRO A 461 -36.49 12.97 -15.81
N SER A 462 -35.81 13.99 -16.34
CA SER A 462 -35.96 15.36 -15.89
C SER A 462 -37.42 15.77 -16.01
N GLN A 463 -37.98 16.25 -14.90
CA GLN A 463 -39.27 16.93 -14.90
C GLN A 463 -39.13 18.18 -15.78
N GLN A 464 -39.55 18.06 -17.05
CA GLN A 464 -39.80 19.20 -17.90
C GLN A 464 -40.94 20.02 -17.28
N SER A 465 -40.59 21.26 -16.98
CA SER A 465 -41.42 22.33 -16.48
C SER A 465 -42.72 22.46 -17.28
N GLN A 466 -43.85 22.25 -16.60
CA GLN A 466 -45.17 22.61 -17.11
C GLN A 466 -45.24 24.13 -17.26
N GLN A 467 -45.40 24.60 -18.51
CA GLN A 467 -45.82 25.98 -18.79
C GLN A 467 -47.32 26.13 -18.44
N PRO A 468 -47.74 27.26 -17.84
CA PRO A 468 -49.15 27.50 -17.58
C PRO A 468 -49.87 27.99 -18.85
N GLU A 469 -50.99 27.33 -19.17
CA GLU A 469 -51.93 27.73 -20.22
C GLU A 469 -52.46 29.16 -20.01
N ARG A 470 -52.21 30.04 -21.00
CA ARG A 470 -52.91 31.31 -21.13
C ARG A 470 -54.30 31.08 -21.73
N LYS A 471 -55.33 31.22 -20.89
CA LYS A 471 -56.75 31.32 -21.28
C LYS A 471 -56.98 32.46 -22.28
N LYS A 472 -57.42 32.13 -23.50
CA LYS A 472 -58.04 33.06 -24.45
C LYS A 472 -59.44 33.47 -23.93
N LYS A 473 -59.61 34.74 -23.57
CA LYS A 473 -60.95 35.37 -23.47
C LYS A 473 -61.44 35.72 -24.89
N LYS A 474 -62.53 35.09 -25.30
CA LYS A 474 -63.44 35.62 -26.34
C LYS A 474 -64.40 36.60 -25.66
N GLY A 475 -64.62 37.75 -26.29
CA GLY A 475 -65.64 38.72 -25.89
C GLY A 475 -65.81 39.78 -26.96
N PHE A 476 -66.76 39.52 -27.87
CA PHE A 476 -67.33 40.46 -28.82
C PHE A 476 -68.18 41.50 -28.07
N ARG A 477 -67.88 42.79 -28.25
CA ARG A 477 -68.75 43.91 -28.68
C ARG A 477 -68.14 45.25 -28.27
#